data_AF-A0A813IEN8-F1
#
_entry.id   AF-A0A813IEN8-F1
#
_cell.length_a   1.000
_cell.length_b   1.000
_cell.length_c   1.000
_cell.angle_alpha   90.00
_cell.angle_beta   90.00
_cell.angle_gamma   90.00
#
_symmetry.space_group_name_H-M   'P 1'
#
loop_
_entity.id
_entity.type
_entity.pdbx_description
1 polymer ?
#
loop_
_entity_poly.entity_id
_entity_poly.type
_entity_poly.pdbx_seq_one_letter_code
_entity_poly.pdbx_strand_id
1 'polypeptide(L)'
;SSSSTSDGRCWPEPLQRVGQRQPFPAAGPLTSSCSPCRTVSEGTTAAITTATTTATTTATKKTSAELFAAAFSLQGFQTAALNSSYAANLNAWIGGRPTYWEKSGLFFMYYHEVDEEWVLCPTKDALGEDLFSAVALQGRSCGVAFQEEGVQWNEFFEGLWVLRTLALTTQ
;
A
#
# COMPACT_ATOMS: atom_id res chain seq x y z
N SER A 1 -24.51 -35.18 4.53
CA SER A 1 -24.60 -33.84 5.12
C SER A 1 -23.20 -33.28 5.21
N SER A 2 -22.80 -32.50 4.20
CA SER A 2 -21.44 -31.98 4.10
C SER A 2 -21.53 -30.45 4.07
N SER A 3 -21.47 -29.85 5.26
CA SER A 3 -21.42 -28.40 5.43
C SER A 3 -19.96 -27.97 5.32
N SER A 4 -19.51 -27.63 4.12
CA SER A 4 -18.25 -26.91 3.93
C SER A 4 -18.47 -25.46 4.30
N THR A 5 -18.13 -25.10 5.54
CA THR A 5 -18.01 -23.71 5.97
C THR A 5 -16.75 -23.14 5.32
N SER A 6 -16.92 -22.51 4.17
CA SER A 6 -15.92 -21.61 3.60
C SER A 6 -15.85 -20.39 4.52
N ASP A 7 -14.97 -20.43 5.51
CA ASP A 7 -14.47 -19.26 6.22
C ASP A 7 -13.72 -18.39 5.19
N GLY A 8 -14.48 -17.58 4.47
CA GLY A 8 -13.98 -16.43 3.76
C GLY A 8 -13.40 -15.52 4.82
N ARG A 9 -12.09 -15.61 5.03
CA ARG A 9 -11.33 -14.74 5.91
C ARG A 9 -11.43 -13.33 5.35
N CYS A 10 -12.50 -12.63 5.71
CA CYS A 10 -12.48 -11.19 5.81
C CYS A 10 -11.25 -10.87 6.66
N TRP A 11 -10.29 -10.15 6.07
CA TRP A 11 -9.31 -9.47 6.89
C TRP A 11 -10.11 -8.72 7.97
N PRO A 12 -9.75 -8.85 9.26
CA PRO A 12 -10.43 -8.08 10.30
C PRO A 12 -10.41 -6.61 9.86
N GLU A 13 -11.50 -5.90 10.16
CA GLU A 13 -11.71 -4.46 9.99
C GLU A 13 -10.41 -3.65 9.79
N PRO A 14 -10.39 -2.66 8.87
CA PRO A 14 -9.19 -1.90 8.57
C PRO A 14 -8.48 -1.53 9.87
N LEU A 15 -7.24 -2.04 10.00
CA LEU A 15 -6.32 -1.84 11.11
C LEU A 15 -6.03 -0.35 11.29
N GLN A 16 -7.02 0.44 11.69
CA GLN A 16 -6.78 1.65 12.45
C GLN A 16 -6.12 1.17 13.73
N ARG A 17 -4.83 1.51 13.93
CA ARG A 17 -4.03 1.25 15.14
C ARG A 17 -4.95 1.00 16.35
N VAL A 18 -5.24 -0.28 16.66
CA VAL A 18 -5.92 -0.61 17.92
C VAL A 18 -4.85 -0.50 18.99
N GLY A 19 -4.62 0.74 19.45
CA GLY A 19 -3.80 1.06 20.62
C GLY A 19 -2.47 1.77 20.35
N GLN A 20 -2.49 3.08 20.67
CA GLN A 20 -1.40 3.82 21.34
C GLN A 20 -0.24 4.43 20.52
N ARG A 21 -0.43 5.72 20.16
CA ARG A 21 0.39 6.84 20.67
C ARG A 21 -0.49 8.05 21.11
N GLN A 22 -1.51 7.78 21.94
CA GLN A 22 -2.20 8.67 22.93
C GLN A 22 -2.77 10.08 22.51
N PRO A 23 -3.51 10.79 23.39
CA PRO A 23 -4.98 10.94 23.40
C PRO A 23 -5.51 12.31 22.88
N PHE A 24 -6.70 12.34 22.27
CA PHE A 24 -7.44 13.59 22.05
C PHE A 24 -8.55 13.77 23.10
N PRO A 25 -8.78 15.01 23.61
CA PRO A 25 -9.80 15.28 24.61
C PRO A 25 -11.20 15.18 24.00
N ALA A 26 -12.13 14.64 24.80
CA ALA A 26 -13.55 14.56 24.48
C ALA A 26 -14.23 15.94 24.50
N ALA A 27 -15.05 16.22 23.48
CA ALA A 27 -16.46 16.67 23.60
C ALA A 27 -16.97 17.43 22.35
N GLY A 28 -18.18 17.10 21.87
CA GLY A 28 -19.06 18.04 21.15
C GLY A 28 -19.79 17.50 19.92
N PRO A 29 -21.15 17.59 19.81
CA PRO A 29 -21.93 16.86 18.80
C PRO A 29 -22.47 17.68 17.59
N LEU A 30 -22.58 16.94 16.48
CA LEU A 30 -23.48 16.95 15.30
C LEU A 30 -24.47 18.12 15.02
N THR A 31 -24.49 18.58 13.75
CA THR A 31 -25.69 18.85 12.90
C THR A 31 -25.29 18.74 11.41
N SER A 32 -25.78 17.76 10.63
CA SER A 32 -27.01 17.76 9.80
C SER A 32 -26.96 18.64 8.52
N SER A 33 -27.12 18.02 7.33
CA SER A 33 -28.15 18.37 6.31
C SER A 33 -27.89 17.68 4.95
N CYS A 34 -28.99 17.40 4.24
CA CYS A 34 -29.16 16.44 3.15
C CYS A 34 -29.23 17.05 1.72
N SER A 35 -28.79 16.23 0.74
CA SER A 35 -29.39 15.96 -0.61
C SER A 35 -29.33 17.03 -1.74
N PRO A 36 -29.87 16.77 -2.96
CA PRO A 36 -29.18 16.12 -4.09
C PRO A 36 -29.35 16.86 -5.46
N CYS A 37 -28.58 16.52 -6.51
CA CYS A 37 -28.86 16.99 -7.88
C CYS A 37 -28.67 15.89 -8.96
N ARG A 38 -29.63 15.87 -9.88
CA ARG A 38 -29.94 14.92 -10.97
C ARG A 38 -29.06 15.07 -12.23
N THR A 39 -28.92 13.94 -12.96
CA THR A 39 -29.08 13.64 -14.42
C THR A 39 -28.61 14.70 -15.46
N VAL A 40 -28.01 14.45 -16.64
CA VAL A 40 -28.09 13.45 -17.75
C VAL A 40 -26.83 13.75 -18.65
N SER A 41 -26.20 12.87 -19.44
CA SER A 41 -26.59 12.48 -20.81
C SER A 41 -25.45 11.73 -21.51
N GLU A 42 -25.85 10.82 -22.40
CA GLU A 42 -25.08 10.01 -23.34
C GLU A 42 -24.33 10.80 -24.42
N GLY A 43 -23.30 10.17 -24.99
CA GLY A 43 -22.88 10.43 -26.37
C GLY A 43 -21.39 10.26 -26.63
N THR A 44 -21.03 9.16 -27.31
CA THR A 44 -20.23 9.14 -28.56
C THR A 44 -19.24 7.97 -28.63
N THR A 45 -19.50 7.12 -29.60
CA THR A 45 -18.65 6.06 -30.15
C THR A 45 -17.45 6.64 -30.90
N ALA A 46 -16.23 6.15 -30.62
CA ALA A 46 -15.15 6.10 -31.61
C ALA A 46 -14.19 4.95 -31.28
N ALA A 47 -13.99 4.08 -32.27
CA ALA A 47 -12.95 3.06 -32.29
C ALA A 47 -11.56 3.69 -32.43
N ILE A 48 -10.50 2.87 -32.26
CA ILE A 48 -9.31 2.72 -33.12
C ILE A 48 -8.05 2.33 -32.30
N THR A 49 -7.48 1.19 -32.70
CA THR A 49 -6.04 0.84 -32.80
C THR A 49 -5.20 0.51 -31.56
N THR A 50 -5.01 -0.80 -31.43
CA THR A 50 -3.77 -1.57 -31.24
C THR A 50 -2.44 -0.79 -31.28
N ALA A 51 -1.66 -0.83 -30.20
CA ALA A 51 -0.20 -0.89 -30.27
C ALA A 51 0.40 -1.51 -28.99
N THR A 52 1.03 -2.66 -29.18
CA THR A 52 1.98 -3.29 -28.27
C THR A 52 3.25 -2.45 -28.23
N THR A 53 3.63 -1.91 -27.07
CA THR A 53 4.93 -1.24 -26.90
C THR A 53 5.67 -1.86 -25.72
N THR A 54 6.57 -2.77 -26.05
CA THR A 54 7.68 -3.20 -25.19
C THR A 54 8.65 -2.03 -25.08
N ALA A 55 8.80 -1.44 -23.89
CA ALA A 55 9.79 -0.39 -23.64
C ALA A 55 10.83 -0.89 -22.63
N THR A 56 11.96 -1.35 -23.17
CA THR A 56 13.24 -1.40 -22.47
C THR A 56 13.98 -0.11 -22.83
N THR A 57 14.13 0.82 -21.88
CA THR A 57 15.01 1.98 -22.08
C THR A 57 15.72 2.35 -20.79
N THR A 58 17.04 2.14 -20.86
CA THR A 58 18.08 2.47 -19.90
C THR A 58 18.44 3.96 -19.98
N ALA A 59 18.48 4.65 -18.84
CA ALA A 59 19.29 5.84 -18.49
C ALA A 59 19.06 7.15 -19.31
N THR A 60 19.15 8.39 -18.83
CA THR A 60 19.65 8.98 -17.58
C THR A 60 19.17 10.44 -17.60
N LYS A 61 18.47 10.93 -16.56
CA LYS A 61 18.43 12.37 -16.28
C LYS A 61 18.73 12.58 -14.80
N LYS A 62 20.03 12.75 -14.54
CA LYS A 62 20.60 13.09 -13.24
C LYS A 62 20.26 14.54 -12.94
N THR A 63 19.26 14.76 -12.10
CA THR A 63 18.99 16.08 -11.52
C THR A 63 18.64 15.86 -10.05
N SER A 64 19.67 15.96 -9.21
CA SER A 64 19.61 16.16 -7.74
C SER A 64 18.55 15.35 -6.98
N ALA A 65 18.35 14.08 -7.34
CA ALA A 65 17.47 13.17 -6.63
C ALA A 65 18.30 12.41 -5.59
N GLU A 66 17.78 12.28 -4.36
CA GLU A 66 18.25 11.27 -3.41
C GLU A 66 18.51 9.95 -4.16
N LEU A 67 19.67 9.33 -3.92
CA LEU A 67 20.02 8.03 -4.48
C LEU A 67 19.14 6.97 -3.81
N PHE A 68 17.91 6.84 -4.29
CA PHE A 68 17.03 5.73 -3.93
C PHE A 68 17.60 4.45 -4.53
N ALA A 69 17.64 3.37 -3.72
CA ALA A 69 18.03 2.07 -4.22
C ALA A 69 17.11 1.65 -5.38
N ALA A 70 17.65 0.96 -6.37
CA ALA A 70 16.86 0.50 -7.52
C ALA A 70 15.89 -0.61 -7.10
N ALA A 71 16.31 -1.48 -6.18
CA ALA A 71 15.48 -2.50 -5.59
C ALA A 71 15.96 -2.91 -4.19
N PHE A 72 15.04 -3.47 -3.41
CA PHE A 72 15.29 -4.09 -2.12
C PHE A 72 14.84 -5.55 -2.13
N SER A 73 15.59 -6.43 -1.49
CA SER A 73 15.16 -7.79 -1.18
C SER A 73 14.90 -7.88 0.32
N LEU A 74 13.67 -8.20 0.69
CA LEU A 74 13.24 -8.37 2.08
C LEU A 74 13.12 -9.85 2.41
N GLN A 75 13.74 -10.28 3.51
CA GLN A 75 13.58 -11.63 4.05
C GLN A 75 13.49 -11.61 5.57
N GLY A 76 12.63 -12.43 6.16
CA GLY A 76 12.47 -12.58 7.61
C GLY A 76 11.03 -12.44 8.13
N PHE A 77 10.07 -12.09 7.26
CA PHE A 77 8.65 -12.09 7.59
C PHE A 77 8.10 -13.51 7.74
N GLN A 78 7.04 -13.68 8.54
CA GLN A 78 6.29 -14.93 8.62
C GLN A 78 5.35 -15.10 7.42
N THR A 79 4.80 -14.02 6.89
CA THR A 79 4.04 -14.04 5.65
C THR A 79 4.99 -14.23 4.49
N ALA A 80 5.04 -15.45 3.94
CA ALA A 80 5.91 -15.81 2.83
C ALA A 80 5.82 -14.84 1.63
N ALA A 81 4.63 -14.29 1.36
CA ALA A 81 4.43 -13.35 0.26
C ALA A 81 5.10 -11.97 0.44
N LEU A 82 5.42 -11.57 1.68
CA LEU A 82 6.17 -10.34 1.97
C LEU A 82 7.69 -10.52 1.81
N ASN A 83 8.17 -11.77 1.80
CA ASN A 83 9.59 -12.09 1.60
C ASN A 83 9.93 -12.08 0.11
N SER A 84 9.92 -10.90 -0.50
CA SER A 84 10.14 -10.74 -1.95
C SER A 84 11.12 -9.61 -2.28
N SER A 85 11.41 -9.48 -3.56
CA SER A 85 12.16 -8.35 -4.13
C SER A 85 11.20 -7.25 -4.57
N TYR A 86 11.45 -6.04 -4.10
CA TYR A 86 10.67 -4.85 -4.39
C TYR A 86 11.50 -3.89 -5.24
N ALA A 87 11.05 -3.62 -6.46
CA ALA A 87 11.72 -2.71 -7.40
C ALA A 87 11.11 -1.32 -7.36
N ALA A 88 11.94 -0.28 -7.44
CA ALA A 88 11.49 1.10 -7.44
C ALA A 88 10.59 1.40 -8.66
N ASN A 89 9.43 1.98 -8.41
CA ASN A 89 8.51 2.49 -9.42
C ASN A 89 8.57 4.02 -9.43
N LEU A 90 9.37 4.58 -10.34
CA LEU A 90 9.58 6.03 -10.47
C LEU A 90 8.37 6.78 -11.04
N ASN A 91 7.32 6.06 -11.45
CA ASN A 91 6.07 6.66 -11.93
C ASN A 91 5.03 6.81 -10.81
N ALA A 92 5.28 6.24 -9.63
CA ALA A 92 4.36 6.22 -8.52
C ALA A 92 5.05 6.75 -7.26
N TRP A 93 4.61 7.93 -6.80
CA TRP A 93 5.20 8.66 -5.68
C TRP A 93 4.17 8.80 -4.57
N ILE A 94 4.58 8.52 -3.34
CA ILE A 94 3.78 8.69 -2.14
C ILE A 94 4.70 9.31 -1.09
N GLY A 95 4.26 10.41 -0.48
CA GLY A 95 5.05 11.06 0.56
C GLY A 95 6.45 11.49 0.08
N GLY A 96 6.51 12.15 -1.08
CA GLY A 96 7.76 12.70 -1.62
C GLY A 96 8.81 11.66 -2.05
N ARG A 97 8.53 10.37 -1.91
CA ARG A 97 9.44 9.26 -2.23
C ARG A 97 8.85 8.32 -3.28
N PRO A 98 9.69 7.63 -4.08
CA PRO A 98 9.21 6.60 -4.98
C PRO A 98 8.65 5.42 -4.19
N THR A 99 7.65 4.78 -4.76
CA THR A 99 7.11 3.51 -4.24
C THR A 99 7.91 2.33 -4.76
N TYR A 100 7.89 1.22 -4.04
CA TYR A 100 8.55 -0.02 -4.46
C TYR A 100 7.54 -1.13 -4.61
N TRP A 101 7.65 -1.91 -5.67
CA TRP A 101 6.63 -2.88 -6.04
C TRP A 101 7.23 -4.27 -6.13
N GLU A 102 6.49 -5.22 -5.57
CA GLU A 102 6.78 -6.62 -5.79
C GLU A 102 6.46 -6.99 -7.25
N LYS A 103 7.17 -7.97 -7.81
CA LYS A 103 7.11 -8.32 -9.24
C LYS A 103 5.70 -8.65 -9.76
N SER A 104 4.86 -9.29 -8.95
CA SER A 104 3.47 -9.59 -9.30
C SER A 104 2.52 -8.42 -9.11
N GLY A 105 2.97 -7.36 -8.42
CA GLY A 105 2.16 -6.17 -8.12
C GLY A 105 1.10 -6.41 -7.06
N LEU A 106 1.19 -7.51 -6.29
CA LEU A 106 0.27 -7.80 -5.19
C LEU A 106 0.55 -6.98 -3.94
N PHE A 107 1.82 -6.58 -3.75
CA PHE A 107 2.26 -5.76 -2.64
C PHE A 107 3.09 -4.59 -3.16
N PHE A 108 2.95 -3.46 -2.47
CA PHE A 108 3.79 -2.29 -2.68
C PHE A 108 4.28 -1.76 -1.33
N MET A 109 5.42 -1.10 -1.36
CA MET A 109 6.06 -0.42 -0.24
C MET A 109 6.06 1.07 -0.51
N TYR A 110 5.71 1.86 0.50
CA TYR A 110 5.68 3.31 0.41
C TYR A 110 6.22 3.94 1.70
N TYR A 111 6.61 5.21 1.62
CA TYR A 111 7.05 5.96 2.78
C TYR A 111 5.89 6.76 3.36
N HIS A 112 5.60 6.54 4.64
CA HIS A 112 4.56 7.26 5.36
C HIS A 112 5.18 8.48 6.04
N GLU A 113 5.07 9.65 5.41
CA GLU A 113 5.72 10.89 5.87
C GLU A 113 5.39 11.27 7.32
N VAL A 114 4.15 11.02 7.78
CA VAL A 114 3.70 11.45 9.11
C VAL A 114 4.43 10.72 10.24
N ASP A 115 4.68 9.42 10.05
CA ASP A 115 5.37 8.58 11.03
C ASP A 115 6.85 8.32 10.66
N GLU A 116 7.31 8.87 9.53
CA GLU A 116 8.68 8.71 8.99
C GLU A 116 9.11 7.24 8.81
N GLU A 117 8.16 6.37 8.47
CA GLU A 117 8.35 4.92 8.38
C GLU A 117 8.07 4.37 6.98
N TRP A 118 8.74 3.28 6.62
CA TRP A 118 8.39 2.51 5.43
C TRP A 118 7.27 1.52 5.75
N VAL A 119 6.26 1.44 4.89
CA VAL A 119 5.07 0.62 5.09
C VAL A 119 4.90 -0.30 3.88
N LEU A 120 4.63 -1.59 4.14
CA LEU A 120 4.22 -2.57 3.14
C LEU A 120 2.70 -2.73 3.17
N CYS A 121 2.08 -2.61 1.99
CA CYS A 121 0.65 -2.68 1.82
C CYS A 121 0.28 -3.61 0.65
N PRO A 122 -0.77 -4.44 0.79
CA PRO A 122 -1.36 -5.11 -0.36
C PRO A 122 -1.92 -4.08 -1.35
N THR A 123 -1.87 -4.35 -2.64
CA THR A 123 -2.47 -3.48 -3.66
C THR A 123 -4.00 -3.48 -3.57
N LYS A 124 -4.59 -4.60 -3.13
CA LYS A 124 -6.03 -4.75 -2.97
C LYS A 124 -6.40 -5.34 -1.61
N ASP A 125 -7.54 -4.93 -1.08
CA ASP A 125 -8.09 -5.52 0.15
C ASP A 125 -8.88 -6.81 -0.09
N ALA A 126 -9.56 -7.31 0.95
CA ALA A 126 -10.42 -8.51 0.87
C ALA A 126 -11.59 -8.36 -0.11
N LEU A 127 -12.09 -7.14 -0.27
CA LEU A 127 -13.25 -6.80 -1.10
C LEU A 127 -12.83 -6.49 -2.55
N GLY A 128 -11.52 -6.38 -2.80
CA GLY A 128 -10.94 -6.08 -4.11
C GLY A 128 -10.77 -4.58 -4.36
N GLU A 129 -10.95 -3.73 -3.35
CA GLU A 129 -10.74 -2.29 -3.43
C GLU A 129 -9.26 -1.96 -3.61
N ASP A 130 -8.95 -0.97 -4.44
CA ASP A 130 -7.57 -0.55 -4.71
C ASP A 130 -7.02 0.31 -3.55
N LEU A 131 -6.17 -0.32 -2.74
CA LEU A 131 -5.53 0.31 -1.60
C LEU A 131 -4.44 1.30 -2.01
N PHE A 132 -3.80 1.11 -3.17
CA PHE A 132 -2.79 2.06 -3.64
C PHE A 132 -3.43 3.42 -3.90
N SER A 133 -4.56 3.45 -4.61
CA SER A 133 -5.31 4.69 -4.85
C SER A 133 -5.79 5.32 -3.54
N ALA A 134 -6.21 4.51 -2.56
CA ALA A 134 -6.63 4.99 -1.25
C ALA A 134 -5.48 5.65 -0.46
N VAL A 135 -4.29 5.04 -0.44
CA VAL A 135 -3.11 5.64 0.21
C VAL A 135 -2.68 6.90 -0.53
N ALA A 136 -2.52 6.82 -1.86
CA ALA A 136 -1.95 7.90 -2.66
C ALA A 136 -2.84 9.14 -2.74
N LEU A 137 -4.16 8.97 -2.85
CA LEU A 137 -5.10 10.10 -3.03
C LEU A 137 -5.72 10.59 -1.72
N GLN A 138 -5.95 9.68 -0.76
CA GLN A 138 -6.67 10.01 0.47
C GLN A 138 -5.74 10.10 1.69
N GLY A 139 -4.44 9.76 1.53
CA GLY A 139 -3.48 9.77 2.64
C GLY A 139 -3.81 8.74 3.72
N ARG A 140 -4.53 7.66 3.37
CA ARG A 140 -4.85 6.61 4.34
C ARG A 140 -3.59 5.85 4.74
N SER A 141 -3.48 5.52 6.02
CA SER A 141 -2.50 4.56 6.49
C SER A 141 -3.12 3.17 6.46
N CYS A 142 -2.68 2.34 5.51
CA CYS A 142 -2.96 0.92 5.50
C CYS A 142 -1.68 0.16 5.18
N GLY A 143 -1.42 -0.87 5.98
CA GLY A 143 -0.22 -1.67 5.84
C GLY A 143 -0.37 -2.99 6.59
N VAL A 144 0.31 -4.00 6.09
CA VAL A 144 0.45 -5.31 6.73
C VAL A 144 1.83 -5.47 7.38
N ALA A 145 2.77 -4.57 7.08
CA ALA A 145 4.00 -4.42 7.84
C ALA A 145 4.50 -2.98 7.78
N PHE A 146 5.25 -2.54 8.79
CA PHE A 146 5.91 -1.24 8.81
C PHE A 146 7.28 -1.32 9.49
N GLN A 147 8.19 -0.44 9.08
CA GLN A 147 9.54 -0.35 9.61
C GLN A 147 9.53 0.51 10.87
N GLU A 148 10.11 0.01 11.95
CA GLU A 148 10.26 0.77 13.18
C GLU A 148 11.63 1.46 13.22
N GLU A 149 12.72 0.68 13.23
CA GLU A 149 14.08 1.23 13.26
C GLU A 149 15.04 0.32 12.47
N GLY A 150 15.75 0.88 11.48
CA GLY A 150 16.79 0.16 10.75
C GLY A 150 16.28 -1.11 10.06
N VAL A 151 16.65 -2.29 10.55
CA VAL A 151 16.20 -3.59 10.01
C VAL A 151 15.03 -4.20 10.78
N GLN A 152 14.47 -3.48 11.75
CA GLN A 152 13.33 -3.91 12.55
C GLN A 152 12.01 -3.51 11.91
N TRP A 153 11.12 -4.48 11.77
CA TRP A 153 9.82 -4.35 11.14
C TRP A 153 8.75 -5.00 11.99
N ASN A 154 7.60 -4.34 12.14
CA ASN A 154 6.41 -4.94 12.71
C ASN A 154 5.55 -5.49 11.58
N GLU A 155 5.19 -6.77 11.66
CA GLU A 155 4.33 -7.46 10.68
C GLU A 155 3.02 -7.85 11.35
N PHE A 156 1.89 -7.72 10.64
CA PHE A 156 0.63 -8.26 11.09
C PHE A 156 0.49 -9.72 10.64
N PHE A 157 0.58 -10.66 11.58
CA PHE A 157 0.50 -12.09 11.33
C PHE A 157 -0.46 -12.76 12.31
N GLU A 158 -1.38 -13.58 11.79
CA GLU A 158 -2.38 -14.32 12.58
C GLU A 158 -3.15 -13.46 13.61
N GLY A 159 -3.47 -12.21 13.25
CA GLY A 159 -4.25 -11.31 14.10
C GLY A 159 -3.42 -10.50 15.10
N LEU A 160 -2.09 -10.62 15.07
CA LEU A 160 -1.18 -9.97 16.00
C LEU A 160 -0.08 -9.21 15.26
N TRP A 161 0.33 -8.06 15.80
CA TRP A 161 1.55 -7.37 15.38
C TRP A 161 2.76 -8.05 16.02
N VAL A 162 3.71 -8.50 15.20
CA VAL A 162 4.92 -9.20 15.61
C VAL A 162 6.16 -8.47 15.12
N LEU A 163 7.10 -8.20 16.01
CA LEU A 163 8.38 -7.60 15.67
C LEU A 163 9.29 -8.63 14.98
N ARG A 164 9.90 -8.22 13.87
CA ARG A 164 10.79 -9.01 13.02
C ARG A 164 12.06 -8.24 12.75
N THR A 165 13.17 -8.97 12.73
CA THR A 165 14.44 -8.45 12.23
C THR A 165 14.64 -9.03 10.84
N LEU A 166 14.70 -8.16 9.83
CA LEU A 166 14.79 -8.57 8.44
C LEU A 166 16.23 -8.57 7.94
N ALA A 167 16.54 -9.47 7.02
CA ALA A 167 17.68 -9.33 6.13
C ALA A 167 17.25 -8.43 4.96
N LEU A 168 17.82 -7.22 4.91
CA LEU A 168 17.63 -6.26 3.84
C LEU A 168 18.85 -6.27 2.91
N THR A 169 18.64 -6.60 1.64
CA THR A 169 19.68 -6.52 0.62
C THR A 169 19.30 -5.50 -0.44
N THR A 170 20.12 -4.46 -0.61
CA THR A 170 20.00 -3.48 -1.70
C THR A 170 20.62 -4.04 -2.98
N GLN A 171 19.94 -3.92 -4.11
CA GLN A 171 20.44 -4.31 -5.43
C GLN A 171 20.71 -3.10 -6.33
#